data_AF-A0A6B2XN35-F1
#
_entry.id   AF-A0A6B2XN35-F1
#
_cell.length_a   1.000
_cell.length_b   1.000
_cell.length_c   1.000
_cell.angle_alpha   90.00
_cell.angle_beta   90.00
_cell.angle_gamma   90.00
#
_symmetry.space_group_name_H-M   'P 1'
#
loop_
_entity.id
_entity.type
_entity.pdbx_description
1 polymer ?
#
loop_
_entity_poly.entity_id
_entity_poly.type
_entity_poly.pdbx_seq_one_letter_code
_entity_poly.pdbx_strand_id
1 'polypeptide(L)'
;LKKITRDGFEDGLFEAWRKDPEFVTNRPERQGATVLVAGPDFGTGSSREHAVWALQNFGFKTVISPRFADIFRGNSLKNGLLTVVLPQETVDRLWALTEADPTAEVTVDLVARQVRAAGIEAEFELDDNARWRLL
;
A
#
# COMPACT_ATOMS: atom_id res chain seq x y z
N LEU A 1 -0.13 -17.00 15.52
CA LEU A 1 -1.53 -16.62 15.22
C LEU A 1 -2.23 -17.79 14.54
N LYS A 2 -3.20 -18.40 15.23
CA LYS A 2 -4.07 -19.50 14.75
C LYS A 2 -5.47 -18.93 14.50
N LYS A 3 -5.71 -18.36 13.32
CA LYS A 3 -7.07 -18.05 12.83
C LYS A 3 -7.22 -18.70 11.46
N ILE A 4 -8.36 -19.35 11.24
CA ILE A 4 -8.67 -20.15 10.03
C ILE A 4 -9.55 -19.33 9.05
N THR A 5 -10.12 -18.21 9.49
CA THR A 5 -10.94 -17.29 8.68
C THR A 5 -10.09 -16.19 8.07
N ARG A 6 -10.45 -15.71 6.87
CA ARG A 6 -9.75 -14.63 6.14
C ARG A 6 -10.05 -13.22 6.67
N ASP A 7 -11.02 -13.08 7.57
CA ASP A 7 -11.44 -11.80 8.16
C ASP A 7 -10.89 -11.60 9.58
N GLY A 8 -10.79 -10.34 10.02
CA GLY A 8 -10.36 -9.97 11.36
C GLY A 8 -8.83 -9.95 11.53
N PHE A 9 -8.10 -9.62 10.46
CA PHE A 9 -6.65 -9.37 10.48
C PHE A 9 -6.30 -7.88 10.50
N GLU A 10 -7.26 -6.98 10.32
CA GLU A 10 -7.11 -5.54 10.38
C GLU A 10 -6.56 -5.06 11.74
N ASP A 11 -6.90 -5.75 12.84
CA ASP A 11 -6.33 -5.50 14.17
C ASP A 11 -4.83 -5.83 14.24
N GLY A 12 -4.38 -6.78 13.42
CA GLY A 12 -2.99 -7.20 13.33
C GLY A 12 -2.13 -6.29 12.46
N LEU A 13 -2.74 -5.44 11.61
CA LEU A 13 -1.98 -4.53 10.75
C LEU A 13 -1.26 -3.50 11.59
N PHE A 14 0.07 -3.45 11.49
CA PHE A 14 0.93 -2.53 12.25
C PHE A 14 0.65 -2.50 13.77
N GLU A 15 0.20 -3.62 14.36
CA GLU A 15 -0.32 -3.70 15.74
C GLU A 15 0.62 -3.04 16.77
N ALA A 16 1.92 -3.32 16.69
CA ALA A 16 2.89 -2.77 17.63
C ALA A 16 3.03 -1.24 17.49
N TRP A 17 2.97 -0.70 16.27
CA TRP A 17 3.08 0.73 16.00
C TRP A 17 1.77 1.47 16.31
N ARG A 18 0.63 0.85 16.03
CA ARG A 18 -0.70 1.43 16.31
C ARG A 18 -1.04 1.52 17.80
N LYS A 19 -0.21 0.98 18.69
CA LYS A 19 -0.27 1.27 20.13
C LYS A 19 0.09 2.72 20.43
N ASP A 20 0.88 3.35 19.57
CA ASP A 20 1.14 4.78 19.62
C ASP A 20 -0.05 5.55 19.01
N PRO A 21 -0.76 6.39 19.78
CA PRO A 21 -1.85 7.21 19.26
C PRO A 21 -1.40 8.17 18.15
N GLU A 22 -0.14 8.58 18.12
CA GLU A 22 0.40 9.51 17.12
C GLU A 22 0.81 8.83 15.81
N PHE A 23 0.78 7.48 15.77
CA PHE A 23 1.09 6.72 14.58
C PHE A 23 0.15 7.09 13.43
N VAL A 24 0.71 7.24 12.23
CA VAL A 24 0.03 7.89 11.08
C VAL A 24 -1.35 7.30 10.76
N THR A 25 -1.55 5.98 10.89
CA THR A 25 -2.84 5.34 10.57
C THR A 25 -3.92 5.58 11.62
N ASN A 26 -3.56 6.06 12.82
CA ASN A 26 -4.50 6.39 13.89
C ASN A 26 -4.98 7.84 13.83
N ARG A 27 -4.29 8.69 13.04
CA ARG A 27 -4.63 10.11 12.92
C ARG A 27 -5.98 10.29 12.21
N PRO A 28 -6.91 11.12 12.73
CA PRO A 28 -8.24 11.31 12.14
C PRO A 28 -8.21 11.72 10.67
N GLU A 29 -7.27 12.56 10.28
CA GLU A 29 -7.07 13.05 8.91
C GLU A 29 -6.60 11.98 7.92
N ARG A 30 -6.17 10.81 8.41
CA ARG A 30 -5.77 9.65 7.58
C ARG A 30 -6.83 8.55 7.54
N GLN A 31 -7.98 8.73 8.22
CA GLN A 31 -9.03 7.72 8.23
C GLN A 31 -9.63 7.51 6.84
N GLY A 32 -9.86 6.24 6.48
CA GLY A 32 -10.37 5.87 5.15
C GLY A 32 -9.31 5.88 4.05
N ALA A 33 -8.03 6.10 4.38
CA ALA A 33 -6.96 5.98 3.41
C ALA A 33 -6.94 4.59 2.76
N THR A 34 -6.87 4.56 1.42
CA THR A 34 -6.84 3.32 0.63
C THR A 34 -5.52 3.11 -0.12
N VAL A 35 -4.63 4.09 -0.09
CA VAL A 35 -3.28 4.05 -0.69
C VAL A 35 -2.26 4.22 0.42
N LEU A 36 -1.34 3.26 0.54
CA LEU A 36 -0.20 3.33 1.46
C LEU A 36 1.05 3.72 0.69
N VAL A 37 1.70 4.82 1.06
CA VAL A 37 3.01 5.21 0.53
C VAL A 37 4.08 4.81 1.55
N ALA A 38 4.93 3.86 1.18
CA ALA A 38 5.91 3.24 2.06
C ALA A 38 7.35 3.39 1.55
N GLY A 39 8.31 3.26 2.47
CA GLY A 39 9.73 3.27 2.14
C GLY A 39 10.21 2.02 1.38
N PRO A 40 11.50 1.95 1.04
CA PRO A 40 12.07 0.83 0.31
C PRO A 40 12.02 -0.49 1.11
N ASP A 41 12.12 -1.60 0.38
CA ASP A 41 12.12 -2.97 0.92
C ASP A 41 10.85 -3.33 1.70
N PHE A 42 9.71 -2.78 1.29
CA PHE A 42 8.43 -3.06 1.95
C PHE A 42 8.04 -4.54 1.83
N GLY A 43 7.57 -5.10 2.94
CA GLY A 43 7.19 -6.51 3.02
C GLY A 43 8.37 -7.48 3.17
N THR A 44 9.57 -6.99 3.50
CA THR A 44 10.75 -7.83 3.78
C THR A 44 10.57 -8.74 5.01
N GLY A 45 11.34 -9.82 5.04
CA GLY A 45 11.28 -10.88 6.07
C GLY A 45 10.52 -12.12 5.61
N SER A 46 10.04 -12.91 6.57
CA SER A 46 9.19 -14.07 6.25
C SER A 46 7.83 -13.57 5.76
N SER A 47 7.69 -13.33 4.46
CA SER A 47 6.43 -12.89 3.89
C SER A 47 5.36 -13.94 4.14
N ARG A 48 4.30 -13.54 4.84
CA ARG A 48 3.12 -14.37 5.13
C ARG A 48 1.95 -13.78 4.37
N GLU A 49 1.11 -14.61 3.77
CA GLU A 49 -0.13 -14.16 3.11
C GLU A 49 -1.00 -13.30 4.03
N HIS A 50 -0.95 -13.55 5.34
CA HIS A 50 -1.65 -12.77 6.35
C HIS A 50 -1.27 -11.27 6.36
N ALA A 51 -0.06 -10.91 5.94
CA ALA A 51 0.33 -9.50 5.84
C ALA A 51 -0.44 -8.77 4.74
N VAL A 52 -0.73 -9.47 3.64
CA VAL A 52 -1.56 -8.93 2.54
C VAL A 52 -3.01 -8.78 3.01
N TRP A 53 -3.55 -9.80 3.67
CA TRP A 53 -4.93 -9.75 4.19
C TRP A 53 -5.11 -8.66 5.25
N ALA A 54 -4.13 -8.45 6.14
CA ALA A 54 -4.18 -7.38 7.12
C ALA A 54 -4.28 -5.99 6.47
N LEU A 55 -3.52 -5.74 5.39
CA LEU A 55 -3.60 -4.50 4.61
C LEU A 55 -4.99 -4.35 3.95
N GLN A 56 -5.48 -5.41 3.32
CA GLN A 56 -6.76 -5.37 2.61
C GLN A 56 -7.96 -5.24 3.55
N ASN A 57 -7.99 -5.99 4.66
CA ASN A 57 -9.06 -5.89 5.67
C ASN A 57 -9.06 -4.51 6.33
N PHE A 58 -7.90 -3.85 6.46
CA PHE A 58 -7.83 -2.47 6.94
C PHE A 58 -8.38 -1.45 5.91
N GLY A 59 -8.45 -1.82 4.64
CA GLY A 59 -9.02 -0.99 3.57
C GLY A 59 -8.02 -0.53 2.51
N PHE A 60 -6.75 -0.91 2.61
CA PHE A 60 -5.76 -0.57 1.58
C PHE A 60 -6.02 -1.36 0.29
N LYS A 61 -6.10 -0.63 -0.81
CA LYS A 61 -6.23 -1.15 -2.18
C LYS A 61 -4.89 -1.17 -2.91
N THR A 62 -4.01 -0.23 -2.56
CA THR A 62 -2.69 -0.10 -3.18
C THR A 62 -1.61 0.19 -2.14
N VAL A 63 -0.42 -0.39 -2.34
CA VAL A 63 0.82 0.05 -1.70
C VAL A 63 1.78 0.57 -2.77
N ILE A 64 2.32 1.76 -2.56
CA ILE A 64 3.38 2.37 -3.37
C ILE A 64 4.68 2.28 -2.59
N SER A 65 5.74 1.77 -3.21
CA SER A 65 7.07 1.71 -2.60
C SER A 65 8.16 1.69 -3.67
N PRO A 66 9.38 2.18 -3.39
CA PRO A 66 10.51 2.06 -4.31
C PRO A 66 10.91 0.61 -4.59
N ARG A 67 10.65 -0.29 -3.64
CA ARG A 67 11.03 -1.70 -3.74
C ARG A 67 10.21 -2.55 -2.79
N PHE A 68 9.76 -3.71 -3.27
CA PHE A 68 9.08 -4.72 -2.46
C PHE A 68 9.94 -5.97 -2.32
N ALA A 69 9.72 -6.72 -1.25
CA ALA A 69 10.16 -8.11 -1.19
C ALA A 69 9.36 -8.98 -2.17
N ASP A 70 10.06 -9.82 -2.94
CA ASP A 70 9.47 -10.56 -4.07
C ASP A 70 8.28 -11.45 -3.67
N ILE A 71 8.39 -12.15 -2.53
CA ILE A 71 7.31 -13.02 -2.03
C ILE A 71 6.09 -12.19 -1.63
N PHE A 72 6.29 -11.07 -0.94
CA PHE A 72 5.19 -10.17 -0.58
C PHE A 72 4.50 -9.65 -1.83
N ARG A 73 5.26 -9.08 -2.77
CA ARG A 73 4.73 -8.55 -4.04
C ARG A 73 3.91 -9.60 -4.80
N GLY A 74 4.45 -10.82 -4.94
CA GLY A 74 3.77 -11.91 -5.62
C GLY A 74 2.46 -12.33 -4.93
N ASN A 75 2.43 -12.36 -3.60
CA ASN A 75 1.21 -12.66 -2.85
C ASN A 75 0.19 -11.53 -2.93
N SER A 76 0.63 -10.27 -2.86
CA SER A 76 -0.23 -9.09 -2.97
C SER A 76 -1.00 -9.08 -4.28
N LEU A 77 -0.29 -9.20 -5.40
CA LEU A 77 -0.90 -9.16 -6.73
C LEU A 77 -1.85 -10.34 -6.98
N LYS A 78 -1.56 -11.52 -6.41
CA LYS A 78 -2.46 -12.68 -6.49
C LYS A 78 -3.74 -12.54 -5.66
N ASN A 79 -3.72 -11.72 -4.60
CA ASN A 79 -4.83 -11.60 -3.66
C ASN A 79 -5.64 -10.30 -3.84
N GLY A 80 -5.36 -9.49 -4.85
CA GLY A 80 -6.13 -8.27 -5.10
C GLY A 80 -5.54 -6.99 -4.49
N LEU A 81 -4.32 -7.02 -3.96
CA LEU A 81 -3.61 -5.85 -3.46
C LEU A 81 -2.62 -5.36 -4.50
N LEU A 82 -2.86 -4.18 -5.06
CA LEU A 82 -1.95 -3.60 -6.05
C LEU A 82 -0.66 -3.13 -5.38
N THR A 83 0.49 -3.49 -5.96
CA THR A 83 1.82 -3.05 -5.53
C THR A 83 2.45 -2.25 -6.66
N VAL A 84 2.63 -0.96 -6.43
CA VAL A 84 3.15 0.00 -7.42
C VAL A 84 4.60 0.32 -7.06
N VAL A 85 5.51 0.09 -8.01
CA VAL A 85 6.91 0.49 -7.86
C VAL A 85 7.15 1.78 -8.62
N LEU A 86 7.66 2.79 -7.90
CA LEU A 86 8.08 4.09 -8.44
C LEU A 86 9.51 4.40 -8.00
N PRO A 87 10.23 5.30 -8.68
CA PRO A 87 11.52 5.78 -8.19
C PRO A 87 11.41 6.41 -6.78
N GLN A 88 12.46 6.29 -5.97
CA GLN A 88 12.52 6.86 -4.62
C GLN A 88 12.14 8.35 -4.60
N GLU A 89 12.64 9.13 -5.55
CA GLU A 89 12.33 10.56 -5.69
C GLU A 89 10.82 10.82 -5.82
N THR A 90 10.09 9.99 -6.58
CA THR A 90 8.65 10.12 -6.72
C THR A 90 7.91 9.78 -5.43
N VAL A 91 8.38 8.75 -4.71
CA VAL A 91 7.83 8.37 -3.40
C VAL A 91 8.04 9.49 -2.37
N ASP A 92 9.23 10.09 -2.34
CA ASP A 92 9.54 11.21 -1.45
C ASP A 92 8.66 12.44 -1.75
N ARG A 93 8.40 12.71 -3.04
CA ARG A 93 7.48 13.78 -3.45
C ARG A 93 6.04 13.51 -3.01
N LEU A 94 5.57 12.26 -3.07
CA LEU A 94 4.25 11.87 -2.57
C LEU A 94 4.15 12.03 -1.04
N TRP A 95 5.20 11.66 -0.30
CA TRP A 95 5.27 11.92 1.14
C TRP A 95 5.23 13.40 1.46
N ALA A 96 6.08 14.20 0.81
CA ALA A 96 6.11 15.65 1.05
C ALA A 96 4.75 16.29 0.78
N LEU A 97 4.07 15.89 -0.30
CA LEU A 97 2.72 16.35 -0.62
C LEU A 97 1.71 15.98 0.48
N THR A 98 1.66 14.70 0.84
CA THR A 98 0.65 14.19 1.79
C THR A 98 0.91 14.59 3.24
N GLU A 99 2.15 14.89 3.63
CA GLU A 99 2.48 15.46 4.94
C GLU A 99 2.16 16.96 5.00
N ALA A 100 2.38 17.70 3.91
CA ALA A 100 2.02 19.12 3.83
C ALA A 100 0.50 19.34 3.77
N ASP A 101 -0.22 18.46 3.08
CA ASP A 101 -1.68 18.47 2.97
C ASP A 101 -2.24 17.05 3.15
N PRO A 102 -2.79 16.73 4.34
CA PRO A 102 -3.40 15.44 4.60
C PRO A 102 -4.62 15.11 3.74
N THR A 103 -5.23 16.12 3.10
CA THR A 103 -6.39 15.96 2.21
C THR A 103 -5.99 15.71 0.76
N ALA A 104 -4.70 15.80 0.43
CA ALA A 104 -4.19 15.56 -0.92
C ALA A 104 -4.51 14.14 -1.39
N GLU A 105 -5.22 14.04 -2.52
CA GLU A 105 -5.58 12.76 -3.11
C GLU A 105 -4.44 12.17 -3.95
N VAL A 106 -4.19 10.88 -3.75
CA VAL A 106 -3.29 10.07 -4.59
C VAL A 106 -4.15 9.08 -5.37
N THR A 107 -4.30 9.31 -6.66
CA THR A 107 -5.04 8.43 -7.56
C THR A 107 -4.10 7.41 -8.18
N VAL A 108 -4.48 6.14 -8.13
CA VAL A 108 -3.77 5.05 -8.82
C VAL A 108 -4.69 4.46 -9.88
N ASP A 109 -4.30 4.63 -11.13
CA ASP A 109 -5.04 4.19 -12.30
C ASP A 109 -4.39 2.92 -12.87
N LEU A 110 -5.01 1.78 -12.63
CA LEU A 110 -4.51 0.48 -13.10
C LEU A 110 -4.65 0.31 -14.62
N VAL A 111 -5.64 0.95 -15.23
CA VAL A 111 -5.88 0.85 -16.67
C VAL A 111 -4.79 1.61 -17.41
N ALA A 112 -4.53 2.86 -17.02
CA ALA A 112 -3.48 3.70 -17.57
C ALA A 112 -2.08 3.34 -17.03
N ARG A 113 -1.99 2.58 -15.92
CA ARG A 113 -0.76 2.28 -15.18
C ARG A 113 -0.04 3.53 -14.70
N GLN A 114 -0.80 4.39 -14.04
CA GLN A 114 -0.34 5.71 -13.64
C GLN A 114 -0.71 6.05 -12.19
N VAL A 115 0.20 6.73 -11.49
CA VAL A 115 -0.07 7.43 -10.25
C VAL A 115 -0.17 8.92 -10.53
N ARG A 116 -1.25 9.54 -10.04
CA ARG A 116 -1.52 10.97 -10.18
C ARG A 116 -1.79 11.59 -8.81
N ALA A 117 -1.13 12.71 -8.54
CA ALA A 117 -1.41 13.57 -7.40
C ALA A 117 -1.10 15.02 -7.79
N ALA A 118 -1.36 15.99 -6.92
CA ALA A 118 -1.11 17.40 -7.22
C ALA A 118 0.35 17.65 -7.64
N GLY A 119 0.57 18.00 -8.91
CA GLY A 119 1.90 18.23 -9.49
C GLY A 119 2.77 16.98 -9.67
N ILE A 120 2.21 15.78 -9.50
CA ILE A 120 2.92 14.49 -9.63
C ILE A 120 2.17 13.60 -10.60
N GLU A 121 2.87 13.14 -11.62
CA GLU A 121 2.39 12.17 -12.59
C GLU A 121 3.52 11.17 -12.85
N ALA A 122 3.25 9.89 -12.63
CA ALA A 122 4.26 8.85 -12.75
C ALA A 122 3.65 7.57 -13.31
N GLU A 123 4.30 6.99 -14.31
CA GLU A 123 3.95 5.68 -14.83
C GLU A 123 4.58 4.57 -13.99
N PHE A 124 3.92 3.42 -13.93
CA PHE A 124 4.47 2.23 -13.29
C PHE A 124 4.32 1.01 -14.17
N GLU A 125 5.25 0.07 -14.01
CA GLU A 125 5.19 -1.21 -14.69
C GLU A 125 4.42 -2.25 -13.87
N LEU A 126 3.60 -3.04 -14.56
CA LEU A 126 2.90 -4.19 -14.01
C LEU A 126 2.77 -5.25 -15.10
N ASP A 127 3.02 -6.52 -14.76
CA ASP A 127 2.85 -7.61 -15.71
C ASP A 127 1.38 -7.77 -16.10
N ASP A 128 1.13 -8.13 -17.36
CA ASP A 128 -0.23 -8.18 -17.91
C ASP A 128 -1.12 -9.21 -17.22
N ASN A 129 -0.55 -10.29 -16.68
CA ASN A 129 -1.31 -11.30 -15.94
C ASN A 129 -1.79 -10.77 -14.59
N ALA A 130 -0.92 -10.12 -13.82
CA ALA A 130 -1.31 -9.43 -12.60
C ALA A 130 -2.32 -8.32 -12.89
N ARG A 131 -2.12 -7.53 -13.95
CA ARG A 131 -3.08 -6.49 -14.37
C ARG A 131 -4.45 -7.10 -14.68
N TRP A 132 -4.50 -8.18 -15.46
CA TRP A 132 -5.75 -8.86 -15.80
C TRP A 132 -6.49 -9.41 -14.57
N ARG A 133 -5.76 -9.91 -13.57
CA ARG A 133 -6.39 -10.42 -12.33
C ARG A 133 -6.98 -9.33 -11.43
N LEU A 134 -6.48 -8.10 -11.56
CA LEU A 134 -6.85 -6.96 -10.73
C LEU A 134 -7.95 -6.09 -11.36
N LEU A 135 -8.22 -6.27 -12.66
CA LEU A 135 -9.33 -5.63 -13.40
C LEU A 135 -10.60 -6.48 -13.30
#